data_AF-A0A8S1CPF3-F1
#
_entry.id   AF-A0A8S1CPF3-F1
#
_cell.length_a   1.000
_cell.length_b   1.000
_cell.length_c   1.000
_cell.angle_alpha   90.00
_cell.angle_beta   90.00
_cell.angle_gamma   90.00
#
_symmetry.space_group_name_H-M   'P 1'
#
loop_
_entity.id
_entity.type
_entity.pdbx_description
1 polymer ?
#
loop_
_entity_poly.entity_id
_entity_poly.type
_entity_poly.pdbx_seq_one_letter_code
_entity_poly.pdbx_strand_id
1 'polypeptide(L)'
;MREFIIFCLLLVLWRSSVWANEPPIHHGWNYPDDYDHSEVTRNLKDWHIDDDGNQWELSGLKEGDIMESNNRGRNVVRSNKINWPNGVIPYILQYGMNRGEIREVQRGMKWVEKGSCIRFRPYKDGDTDYLHIMWNLTGCWSHVGRQGGGQVTSLQRHACYVPGTVAHELLHTTGFHHEQSASDRDDYVFINYTNIKPGKAHQFAKYSAREVTDFGTGYDYSSIMHYSKTAFTKNGEDTIIPYDPSAEIGQRRMISKKDFIKLNRKYKCKKQKK
;
A
#
# COMPACT_ATOMS: atom_id res chain seq x y z
N MET A 1 19.63 39.17 62.30
CA MET A 1 18.39 39.21 61.51
C MET A 1 18.59 38.28 60.32
N ARG A 2 17.82 37.19 60.27
CA ARG A 2 18.03 36.03 59.40
C ARG A 2 17.29 36.23 58.08
N GLU A 3 17.99 36.07 56.97
CA GLU A 3 17.42 36.03 55.63
C GLU A 3 16.68 34.70 55.42
N PHE A 4 15.41 34.77 55.00
CA PHE A 4 14.59 33.62 54.65
C PHE A 4 14.70 33.35 53.15
N ILE A 5 15.30 32.20 52.83
CA ILE A 5 15.35 31.59 51.49
C ILE A 5 13.94 31.07 51.16
N ILE A 6 13.33 31.60 50.10
CA ILE A 6 12.09 31.05 49.52
C ILE A 6 12.48 29.90 48.59
N PHE A 7 12.17 28.68 49.01
CA PHE A 7 12.20 27.47 48.19
C PHE A 7 11.08 27.55 47.13
N CYS A 8 11.43 27.83 45.88
CA CYS A 8 10.60 27.45 44.73
C CYS A 8 10.94 26.01 44.34
N LEU A 9 10.06 25.08 44.72
CA LEU A 9 10.00 23.72 44.20
C LEU A 9 9.65 23.75 42.71
N LEU A 10 10.66 23.93 41.85
CA LEU A 10 10.57 23.46 40.48
C LEU A 10 10.73 21.94 40.51
N LEU A 11 9.59 21.25 40.52
CA LEU A 11 9.49 19.85 40.12
C LEU A 11 10.04 19.74 38.68
N VAL A 12 11.33 19.44 38.58
CA VAL A 12 11.94 18.91 37.38
C VAL A 12 11.27 17.56 37.13
N LEU A 13 10.20 17.56 36.34
CA LEU A 13 9.69 16.36 35.70
C LEU A 13 10.73 15.92 34.68
N TRP A 14 11.70 15.14 35.15
CA TRP A 14 12.57 14.34 34.32
C TRP A 14 11.75 13.19 33.72
N ARG A 15 10.84 13.52 32.79
CA ARG A 15 10.22 12.53 31.90
C ARG A 15 11.23 12.24 30.78
N SER A 16 12.11 11.27 31.04
CA SER A 16 12.61 10.28 30.07
C SER A 16 12.54 10.68 28.59
N SER A 17 13.43 11.59 28.20
CA SER A 17 13.59 12.13 26.85
C SER A 17 14.41 11.22 25.92
N VAL A 18 13.99 9.96 25.76
CA VAL A 18 14.59 9.03 24.78
C VAL A 18 13.59 8.60 23.70
N TRP A 19 12.31 9.00 23.79
CA TRP A 19 11.22 8.35 23.04
C TRP A 19 10.27 9.31 22.31
N ALA A 20 10.69 10.54 22.05
CA ALA A 20 9.94 11.49 21.24
C ALA A 20 10.82 11.95 20.08
N ASN A 21 10.41 11.57 18.85
CA ASN A 21 10.67 12.19 17.55
C ASN A 21 10.90 11.09 16.51
N GLU A 22 9.83 10.43 16.07
CA GLU A 22 9.87 9.76 14.76
C GLU A 22 10.33 10.81 13.72
N PRO A 23 11.19 10.45 12.76
CA PRO A 23 11.69 11.40 11.77
C PRO A 23 10.53 11.99 10.97
N PRO A 24 10.67 13.24 10.51
CA PRO A 24 9.57 13.99 9.90
C PRO A 24 9.09 13.35 8.60
N ILE A 25 7.78 13.08 8.54
CA ILE A 25 7.15 12.64 7.30
C ILE A 25 7.16 13.83 6.32
N HIS A 26 7.87 13.67 5.20
CA HIS A 26 8.02 14.73 4.19
C HIS A 26 6.92 14.67 3.12
N HIS A 27 6.38 13.48 2.89
CA HIS A 27 5.24 13.26 2.01
C HIS A 27 4.05 12.85 2.87
N GLY A 28 3.26 13.86 3.23
CA GLY A 28 2.01 13.68 3.95
C GLY A 28 0.94 13.01 3.07
N TRP A 29 -0.13 12.59 3.73
CA TRP A 29 -1.33 12.06 3.11
C TRP A 29 -2.44 13.09 3.24
N ASN A 30 -3.10 13.40 2.13
CA ASN A 30 -4.29 14.24 2.12
C ASN A 30 -5.41 13.40 1.56
N TYR A 31 -6.32 12.98 2.43
CA TYR A 31 -7.57 12.38 1.97
C TYR A 31 -8.31 13.38 1.08
N PRO A 32 -9.00 12.91 0.02
CA PRO A 32 -9.93 13.74 -0.75
C PRO A 32 -10.93 14.46 0.18
N ASP A 33 -11.37 15.65 -0.20
CA ASP A 33 -12.31 16.45 0.62
C ASP A 33 -13.64 15.71 0.88
N ASP A 34 -14.02 14.80 -0.02
CA ASP A 34 -15.21 13.96 0.05
C ASP A 34 -14.96 12.57 0.67
N TYR A 35 -13.81 12.36 1.30
CA TYR A 35 -13.44 11.09 1.92
C TYR A 35 -14.23 10.81 3.21
N ASP A 36 -15.13 9.82 3.16
CA ASP A 36 -15.91 9.41 4.32
C ASP A 36 -15.15 8.40 5.20
N HIS A 37 -14.42 8.93 6.19
CA HIS A 37 -13.70 8.13 7.19
C HIS A 37 -14.60 7.16 7.95
N SER A 38 -15.85 7.55 8.21
CA SER A 38 -16.79 6.76 9.01
C SER A 38 -17.31 5.59 8.20
N GLU A 39 -17.57 5.81 6.91
CA GLU A 39 -17.95 4.77 5.97
C GLU A 39 -16.84 3.74 5.78
N VAL A 40 -15.61 4.19 5.51
CA VAL A 40 -14.47 3.28 5.35
C VAL A 40 -14.25 2.46 6.62
N THR A 41 -14.26 3.11 7.79
CA THR A 41 -14.06 2.41 9.08
C THR A 41 -15.13 1.35 9.33
N ARG A 42 -16.40 1.66 9.02
CA ARG A 42 -17.51 0.71 9.17
C ARG A 42 -17.38 -0.45 8.19
N ASN A 43 -17.16 -0.16 6.91
CA ASN A 43 -17.02 -1.19 5.87
C ASN A 43 -15.86 -2.15 6.19
N LEU A 44 -14.72 -1.63 6.67
CA LEU A 44 -13.57 -2.45 7.07
C LEU A 44 -13.78 -3.24 8.35
N LYS A 45 -14.62 -2.75 9.27
CA LYS A 45 -14.97 -3.47 10.50
C LYS A 45 -15.85 -4.68 10.21
N ASP A 46 -16.73 -4.56 9.22
CA ASP A 46 -17.68 -5.61 8.85
C ASP A 46 -17.10 -6.61 7.84
N TRP A 47 -15.89 -6.35 7.31
CA TRP A 47 -15.21 -7.21 6.34
C TRP A 47 -14.59 -8.46 6.98
N HIS A 48 -14.65 -9.58 6.26
CA HIS A 48 -14.04 -10.85 6.61
C HIS A 48 -13.18 -11.44 5.48
N ILE A 49 -12.21 -12.29 5.84
CA ILE A 49 -11.26 -12.89 4.89
C ILE A 49 -11.92 -13.76 3.80
N ASP A 50 -13.14 -14.23 4.06
CA ASP A 50 -13.92 -15.08 3.16
C ASP A 50 -14.93 -14.29 2.32
N ASP A 51 -14.97 -12.95 2.46
CA ASP A 51 -15.84 -12.10 1.65
C ASP A 51 -15.36 -12.04 0.19
N ASP A 52 -16.30 -11.86 -0.75
CA ASP A 52 -16.00 -11.80 -2.19
C ASP A 52 -15.18 -10.56 -2.59
N GLY A 53 -15.24 -9.49 -1.78
CA GLY A 53 -14.55 -8.23 -1.97
C GLY A 53 -13.31 -8.13 -1.09
N ASN A 54 -12.46 -7.15 -1.38
CA ASN A 54 -11.25 -6.98 -0.60
C ASN A 54 -11.20 -5.68 0.21
N GLN A 55 -10.53 -5.74 1.35
CA GLN A 55 -10.45 -4.60 2.28
C GLN A 55 -9.84 -3.31 1.70
N TRP A 56 -8.80 -3.36 0.85
CA TRP A 56 -8.25 -2.12 0.27
C TRP A 56 -9.18 -1.51 -0.80
N GLU A 57 -10.04 -2.31 -1.46
CA GLU A 57 -11.11 -1.79 -2.35
C GLU A 57 -12.14 -0.96 -1.56
N LEU A 58 -12.22 -1.16 -0.23
CA LEU A 58 -13.10 -0.42 0.68
C LEU A 58 -12.44 0.84 1.25
N SER A 59 -11.17 1.11 0.92
CA SER A 59 -10.42 2.22 1.52
C SER A 59 -10.73 3.58 0.91
N GLY A 60 -11.55 3.67 -0.14
CA GLY A 60 -12.15 4.92 -0.62
C GLY A 60 -11.20 5.89 -1.33
N LEU A 61 -9.94 5.51 -1.57
CA LEU A 61 -8.95 6.31 -2.31
C LEU A 61 -9.00 6.03 -3.82
N LYS A 62 -8.02 6.57 -4.56
CA LYS A 62 -7.85 6.25 -5.98
C LYS A 62 -7.56 4.77 -6.11
N GLU A 63 -8.28 4.11 -7.01
CA GLU A 63 -8.26 2.65 -7.13
C GLU A 63 -8.44 1.96 -5.75
N GLY A 64 -9.28 2.51 -4.88
CA GLY A 64 -9.56 1.97 -3.56
C GLY A 64 -8.52 2.37 -2.51
N ASP A 65 -7.23 2.29 -2.82
CA ASP A 65 -6.15 2.30 -1.82
C ASP A 65 -4.84 2.98 -2.25
N ILE A 66 -4.85 3.69 -3.37
CA ILE A 66 -3.68 4.45 -3.81
C ILE A 66 -3.80 5.89 -3.29
N MET A 67 -2.92 6.23 -2.35
CA MET A 67 -2.74 7.62 -1.92
C MET A 67 -1.93 8.38 -2.98
N GLU A 68 -2.57 9.36 -3.62
CA GLU A 68 -1.89 10.21 -4.59
C GLU A 68 -0.93 11.18 -3.89
N SER A 69 0.24 11.44 -4.49
CA SER A 69 1.13 12.46 -3.96
C SER A 69 0.67 13.84 -4.39
N ASN A 70 0.74 14.81 -3.47
CA ASN A 70 0.35 16.21 -3.73
C ASN A 70 1.19 16.89 -4.83
N ASN A 71 2.27 16.26 -5.32
CA ASN A 71 3.07 16.75 -6.43
C ASN A 71 2.41 16.41 -7.77
N ARG A 72 1.33 17.15 -8.09
CA ARG A 72 0.60 17.17 -9.39
C ARG A 72 1.46 17.57 -10.62
N GLY A 73 2.78 17.52 -10.53
CA GLY A 73 3.72 18.12 -11.50
C GLY A 73 4.72 17.15 -12.15
N ARG A 74 4.64 15.84 -11.93
CA ARG A 74 5.52 14.86 -12.60
C ARG A 74 4.72 13.80 -13.33
N ASN A 75 4.04 14.22 -14.39
CA ASN A 75 3.67 13.32 -15.49
C ASN A 75 4.98 12.72 -16.04
N VAL A 76 5.31 11.47 -15.66
CA VAL A 76 6.07 10.44 -16.41
C VAL A 76 6.40 9.29 -15.43
N VAL A 77 5.58 8.25 -15.40
CA VAL A 77 5.77 7.01 -14.60
C VAL A 77 6.52 5.95 -15.43
N ARG A 78 7.71 6.30 -15.91
CA ARG A 78 8.73 5.31 -16.38
C ARG A 78 10.10 5.56 -15.75
N SER A 79 10.16 6.53 -14.84
CA SER A 79 11.39 7.08 -14.31
C SER A 79 11.94 6.19 -13.20
N ASN A 80 13.22 5.80 -13.30
CA ASN A 80 13.98 5.17 -12.20
C ASN A 80 13.94 5.99 -10.88
N LYS A 81 13.48 7.25 -10.92
CA LYS A 81 13.36 8.10 -9.72
C LYS A 81 12.33 7.58 -8.72
N ILE A 82 11.32 6.82 -9.14
CA ILE A 82 10.33 6.22 -8.20
C ILE A 82 10.77 4.87 -7.65
N ASN A 83 11.88 4.31 -8.12
CA ASN A 83 12.40 3.07 -7.55
C ASN A 83 13.15 3.41 -6.26
N TRP A 84 13.08 2.50 -5.29
CA TRP A 84 13.94 2.56 -4.11
C TRP A 84 15.40 2.29 -4.50
N PRO A 85 16.37 3.13 -4.07
CA PRO A 85 17.77 2.93 -4.37
C PRO A 85 18.25 1.53 -3.95
N ASN A 86 18.86 0.80 -4.89
CA ASN A 86 19.34 -0.58 -4.69
C ASN A 86 18.26 -1.59 -4.24
N GLY A 87 16.97 -1.26 -4.37
CA GLY A 87 15.88 -2.09 -3.87
C GLY A 87 15.80 -2.15 -2.34
N VAL A 88 16.46 -1.23 -1.63
CA VAL A 88 16.43 -1.19 -0.16
C VAL A 88 15.37 -0.19 0.30
N ILE A 89 14.46 -0.65 1.15
CA ILE A 89 13.35 0.14 1.70
C ILE A 89 13.58 0.28 3.22
N PRO A 90 14.09 1.43 3.68
CA PRO A 90 14.14 1.75 5.09
C PRO A 90 12.72 1.86 5.64
N TYR A 91 12.43 1.30 6.81
CA TYR A 91 11.08 1.40 7.38
C TYR A 91 11.07 1.73 8.88
N ILE A 92 9.97 2.34 9.29
CA ILE A 92 9.60 2.64 10.67
C ILE A 92 8.22 2.03 10.91
N LEU A 93 8.06 1.33 12.02
CA LEU A 93 6.76 0.89 12.50
C LEU A 93 6.29 1.92 13.52
N GLN A 94 5.10 2.48 13.32
CA GLN A 94 4.52 3.44 14.24
C GLN A 94 4.45 2.85 15.66
N TYR A 95 4.84 3.66 16.65
CA TYR A 95 4.72 3.28 18.05
C TYR A 95 3.29 2.81 18.40
N GLY A 96 3.20 1.79 19.25
CA GLY A 96 1.93 1.23 19.70
C GLY A 96 1.39 0.08 18.86
N MET A 97 2.09 -0.36 17.81
CA MET A 97 1.80 -1.65 17.17
C MET A 97 2.05 -2.80 18.15
N ASN A 98 1.12 -3.75 18.23
CA ASN A 98 1.25 -4.93 19.08
C ASN A 98 2.09 -6.03 18.40
N ARG A 99 2.47 -7.08 19.16
CA ARG A 99 3.31 -8.17 18.65
C ARG A 99 2.70 -8.94 17.48
N GLY A 100 1.37 -9.05 17.41
CA GLY A 100 0.66 -9.68 16.30
C GLY A 100 0.75 -8.83 15.04
N GLU A 101 0.47 -7.54 15.16
CA GLU A 101 0.56 -6.56 14.07
C GLU A 101 1.96 -6.52 13.46
N ILE A 102 2.99 -6.40 14.31
CA ILE A 102 4.40 -6.42 13.87
C ILE A 102 4.73 -7.73 13.14
N ARG A 103 4.22 -8.87 13.63
CA ARG A 103 4.45 -10.18 13.01
C ARG A 103 3.84 -10.24 11.61
N GLU A 104 2.62 -9.75 11.43
CA GLU A 104 1.96 -9.79 10.11
C GLU A 104 2.62 -8.81 9.13
N VAL A 105 3.08 -7.64 9.59
CA VAL A 105 3.90 -6.72 8.78
C VAL A 105 5.19 -7.42 8.32
N GLN A 106 5.91 -8.06 9.24
CA GLN A 106 7.13 -8.80 8.93
C GLN A 106 6.89 -10.00 8.00
N ARG A 107 5.72 -10.65 8.06
CA ARG A 107 5.35 -11.73 7.14
C ARG A 107 5.13 -11.20 5.73
N GLY A 108 4.41 -10.09 5.56
CA GLY A 108 4.24 -9.44 4.27
C GLY A 108 5.58 -8.99 3.67
N MET A 109 6.45 -8.37 4.46
CA MET A 109 7.83 -8.04 4.05
C MET A 109 8.57 -9.29 3.54
N LYS A 110 8.54 -10.39 4.31
CA LYS A 110 9.20 -11.65 3.91
C LYS A 110 8.63 -12.22 2.61
N TRP A 111 7.34 -12.06 2.34
CA TRP A 111 6.75 -12.52 1.07
C TRP A 111 7.38 -11.78 -0.12
N VAL A 112 7.49 -10.46 -0.03
CA VAL A 112 8.12 -9.63 -1.06
C VAL A 112 9.61 -9.97 -1.21
N GLU A 113 10.34 -10.12 -0.10
CA GLU A 113 11.78 -10.43 -0.10
C GLU A 113 12.10 -11.81 -0.66
N LYS A 114 11.24 -12.81 -0.43
CA LYS A 114 11.47 -14.22 -0.78
C LYS A 114 11.69 -14.43 -2.28
N GLY A 115 10.91 -13.75 -3.11
CA GLY A 115 10.96 -13.89 -4.57
C GLY A 115 11.67 -12.74 -5.28
N SER A 116 12.29 -11.80 -4.55
CA SER A 116 12.90 -10.61 -5.15
C SER A 116 14.22 -10.19 -4.52
N CYS A 117 14.84 -9.14 -5.07
CA CYS A 117 15.97 -8.46 -4.45
C CYS A 117 15.57 -7.26 -3.58
N ILE A 118 14.27 -6.99 -3.38
CA ILE A 118 13.82 -5.95 -2.45
C ILE A 118 14.21 -6.35 -1.03
N ARG A 119 14.70 -5.41 -0.22
CA ARG A 119 15.06 -5.64 1.17
C ARG A 119 14.50 -4.56 2.06
N PHE A 120 13.72 -4.96 3.07
CA PHE A 120 13.25 -4.09 4.13
C PHE A 120 14.27 -4.08 5.24
N ARG A 121 14.56 -2.90 5.78
CA ARG A 121 15.43 -2.79 6.96
C ARG A 121 14.99 -1.64 7.85
N PRO A 122 15.19 -1.73 9.18
CA PRO A 122 14.87 -0.63 10.07
C PRO A 122 15.55 0.66 9.64
N TYR A 123 14.84 1.78 9.76
CA TYR A 123 15.36 3.13 9.56
C TYR A 123 16.61 3.37 10.42
N LYS A 124 17.52 4.20 9.90
CA LYS A 124 18.72 4.70 10.58
C LYS A 124 18.84 6.20 10.37
N ASP A 125 19.41 6.89 11.35
CA ASP A 125 19.72 8.31 11.20
C ASP A 125 20.57 8.56 9.96
N GLY A 126 20.14 9.53 9.14
CA GLY A 126 20.75 9.83 7.85
C GLY A 126 20.00 9.25 6.64
N ASP A 127 18.99 8.39 6.85
CA ASP A 127 18.11 7.98 5.77
C ASP A 127 17.23 9.14 5.29
N THR A 128 17.38 9.49 4.02
CA THR A 128 16.59 10.57 3.42
C THR A 128 15.23 10.09 2.95
N ASP A 129 15.09 8.82 2.57
CA ASP A 129 13.83 8.24 2.11
C ASP A 129 13.49 7.00 2.93
N TYR A 130 12.26 6.90 3.41
CA TYR A 130 11.83 5.76 4.22
C TYR A 130 10.31 5.60 4.22
N LEU A 131 9.87 4.39 4.57
CA LEU A 131 8.48 4.02 4.72
C LEU A 131 8.06 4.06 6.19
N HIS A 132 7.03 4.83 6.51
CA HIS A 132 6.43 4.84 7.84
C HIS A 132 5.11 4.08 7.80
N ILE A 133 5.09 2.92 8.44
CA ILE A 133 3.92 2.05 8.49
C ILE A 133 3.10 2.47 9.71
N MET A 134 1.88 2.95 9.48
CA MET A 134 1.00 3.52 10.50
C MET A 134 -0.26 2.69 10.68
N TRP A 135 -0.71 2.52 11.91
CA TRP A 135 -1.86 1.68 12.26
C TRP A 135 -3.14 2.46 12.55
N ASN A 136 -3.03 3.77 12.80
CA ASN A 136 -4.11 4.62 13.29
C ASN A 136 -4.77 5.49 12.21
N LEU A 137 -4.40 5.29 10.95
CA LEU A 137 -5.01 5.96 9.80
C LEU A 137 -6.16 5.10 9.24
N THR A 138 -7.13 5.75 8.60
CA THR A 138 -8.29 5.09 8.02
C THR A 138 -7.92 4.44 6.68
N GLY A 139 -8.25 3.17 6.49
CA GLY A 139 -7.99 2.42 5.27
C GLY A 139 -6.71 1.58 5.30
N CYS A 140 -6.64 0.62 4.38
CA CYS A 140 -5.41 -0.03 3.93
C CYS A 140 -4.99 0.71 2.67
N TRP A 141 -3.82 1.36 2.67
CA TRP A 141 -3.37 2.11 1.50
C TRP A 141 -1.88 2.44 1.51
N SER A 142 -1.35 2.74 0.33
CA SER A 142 0.01 3.19 0.14
C SER A 142 0.16 4.18 -1.03
N HIS A 143 1.33 4.79 -1.14
CA HIS A 143 1.73 5.50 -2.34
C HIS A 143 2.36 4.53 -3.36
N VAL A 144 2.20 4.84 -4.65
CA VAL A 144 2.89 4.06 -5.71
C VAL A 144 4.33 4.54 -5.89
N GLY A 145 5.28 3.69 -5.50
CA GLY A 145 6.72 3.95 -5.61
C GLY A 145 7.28 4.84 -4.49
N ARG A 146 8.59 5.09 -4.57
CA ARG A 146 9.32 6.03 -3.71
C ARG A 146 8.95 7.47 -4.07
N GLN A 147 8.49 8.24 -3.10
CA GLN A 147 8.11 9.65 -3.26
C GLN A 147 9.29 10.62 -3.09
N GLY A 148 10.35 10.16 -2.43
CA GLY A 148 11.36 11.01 -1.79
C GLY A 148 10.96 11.22 -0.33
N GLY A 149 11.90 11.48 0.59
CA GLY A 149 11.54 11.75 1.99
C GLY A 149 10.88 10.57 2.73
N GLY A 150 10.38 10.83 3.94
CA GLY A 150 9.47 9.91 4.62
C GLY A 150 8.09 9.89 3.96
N GLN A 151 7.57 8.70 3.67
CA GLN A 151 6.23 8.47 3.11
C GLN A 151 5.46 7.42 3.93
N VAL A 152 4.13 7.44 3.86
CA VAL A 152 3.28 6.57 4.69
C VAL A 152 2.72 5.36 3.94
N THR A 153 2.54 4.27 4.68
CA THR A 153 1.61 3.19 4.36
C THR A 153 0.67 3.00 5.54
N SER A 154 -0.63 3.08 5.29
CA SER A 154 -1.66 2.87 6.29
C SER A 154 -2.03 1.39 6.34
N LEU A 155 -1.98 0.82 7.54
CA LEU A 155 -2.52 -0.49 7.86
C LEU A 155 -3.47 -0.33 9.04
N GLN A 156 -4.69 0.14 8.76
CA GLN A 156 -5.73 0.30 9.78
C GLN A 156 -5.86 -0.94 10.66
N ARG A 157 -5.73 -0.73 11.97
CA ARG A 157 -5.90 -1.77 12.98
C ARG A 157 -7.24 -2.50 12.83
N HIS A 158 -7.20 -3.81 13.08
CA HIS A 158 -8.31 -4.77 12.95
C HIS A 158 -8.73 -5.16 11.53
N ALA A 159 -8.26 -4.47 10.49
CA ALA A 159 -8.56 -4.84 9.09
C ALA A 159 -7.29 -5.27 8.33
N CYS A 160 -6.29 -4.40 8.24
CA CYS A 160 -5.23 -4.54 7.24
C CYS A 160 -4.13 -5.56 7.58
N TYR A 161 -4.13 -6.15 8.78
CA TYR A 161 -3.08 -7.06 9.26
C TYR A 161 -3.24 -8.50 8.78
N VAL A 162 -3.36 -8.65 7.46
CA VAL A 162 -3.36 -9.93 6.75
C VAL A 162 -2.13 -9.96 5.84
N PRO A 163 -1.30 -11.03 5.80
CA PRO A 163 -0.07 -11.05 5.02
C PRO A 163 -0.25 -10.67 3.54
N GLY A 164 -1.36 -11.08 2.94
CA GLY A 164 -1.68 -10.75 1.55
C GLY A 164 -1.88 -9.25 1.34
N THR A 165 -2.63 -8.59 2.22
CA THR A 165 -2.84 -7.14 2.17
C THR A 165 -1.57 -6.37 2.49
N VAL A 166 -0.84 -6.77 3.52
CA VAL A 166 0.48 -6.16 3.79
C VAL A 166 1.37 -6.28 2.56
N ALA A 167 1.46 -7.46 1.92
CA ALA A 167 2.26 -7.64 0.73
C ALA A 167 1.76 -6.79 -0.46
N HIS A 168 0.44 -6.64 -0.62
CA HIS A 168 -0.19 -5.77 -1.62
C HIS A 168 0.24 -4.31 -1.44
N GLU A 169 0.07 -3.75 -0.24
CA GLU A 169 0.48 -2.37 0.07
C GLU A 169 1.98 -2.18 -0.12
N LEU A 170 2.79 -3.16 0.29
CA LEU A 170 4.24 -3.11 0.09
C LEU A 170 4.61 -3.18 -1.40
N LEU A 171 3.86 -3.87 -2.25
CA LEU A 171 4.08 -3.84 -3.70
C LEU A 171 3.74 -2.47 -4.30
N HIS A 172 2.68 -1.79 -3.82
CA HIS A 172 2.45 -0.39 -4.18
C HIS A 172 3.67 0.48 -3.88
N THR A 173 4.28 0.37 -2.69
CA THR A 173 5.50 1.14 -2.35
C THR A 173 6.66 0.89 -3.32
N THR A 174 6.70 -0.29 -3.97
CA THR A 174 7.74 -0.63 -4.94
C THR A 174 7.46 -0.07 -6.34
N GLY A 175 6.26 0.44 -6.58
CA GLY A 175 5.83 1.08 -7.82
C GLY A 175 4.87 0.24 -8.66
N PHE A 176 4.11 -0.67 -8.05
CA PHE A 176 3.05 -1.41 -8.72
C PHE A 176 1.74 -0.62 -8.66
N HIS A 177 1.02 -0.61 -9.77
CA HIS A 177 -0.41 -0.28 -9.82
C HIS A 177 -1.20 -1.60 -9.84
N HIS A 178 -2.53 -1.49 -9.80
CA HIS A 178 -3.36 -2.66 -9.93
C HIS A 178 -3.33 -3.28 -11.32
N GLU A 179 -3.51 -4.61 -11.37
CA GLU A 179 -3.47 -5.37 -12.61
C GLU A 179 -4.68 -5.07 -13.50
N GLN A 180 -5.88 -4.87 -12.95
CA GLN A 180 -7.06 -4.50 -13.76
C GLN A 180 -6.96 -3.11 -14.38
N SER A 181 -6.00 -2.30 -13.97
CA SER A 181 -5.71 -0.98 -14.54
C SER A 181 -4.65 -1.05 -15.66
N ALA A 182 -4.16 -2.25 -16.00
CA ALA A 182 -3.21 -2.45 -17.09
C ALA A 182 -3.73 -1.92 -18.43
N SER A 183 -2.83 -1.43 -19.28
CA SER A 183 -3.19 -0.77 -20.54
C SER A 183 -3.93 -1.70 -21.52
N ASP A 184 -3.60 -2.98 -21.48
CA ASP A 184 -4.12 -4.07 -22.31
C ASP A 184 -5.23 -4.88 -21.61
N ARG A 185 -5.71 -4.47 -20.42
CA ARG A 185 -6.66 -5.28 -19.63
C ARG A 185 -7.94 -5.68 -20.37
N ASP A 186 -8.42 -4.87 -21.32
CA ASP A 186 -9.64 -5.16 -22.08
C ASP A 186 -9.49 -6.34 -23.05
N ASP A 187 -8.27 -6.84 -23.28
CA ASP A 187 -8.00 -8.08 -24.01
C ASP A 187 -8.20 -9.34 -23.14
N TYR A 188 -8.36 -9.16 -21.82
CA TYR A 188 -8.35 -10.25 -20.83
C TYR A 188 -9.60 -10.25 -19.93
N VAL A 189 -10.12 -9.08 -19.58
CA VAL A 189 -11.29 -8.92 -18.73
C VAL A 189 -12.30 -7.96 -19.36
N PHE A 190 -13.58 -8.26 -19.15
CA PHE A 190 -14.68 -7.34 -19.41
C PHE A 190 -15.06 -6.62 -18.11
N ILE A 191 -15.14 -5.29 -18.17
CA ILE A 191 -15.62 -4.47 -17.06
C ILE A 191 -17.12 -4.21 -17.22
N ASN A 192 -17.92 -4.83 -16.35
CA ASN A 192 -19.36 -4.65 -16.36
C ASN A 192 -19.78 -3.38 -15.58
N TYR A 193 -19.76 -2.25 -16.28
CA TYR A 193 -20.13 -0.96 -15.70
C TYR A 193 -21.57 -0.88 -15.16
N THR A 194 -22.48 -1.78 -15.57
CA THR A 194 -23.86 -1.77 -15.05
C THR A 194 -23.92 -2.21 -13.59
N ASN A 195 -22.96 -3.01 -13.11
CA ASN A 195 -22.91 -3.52 -11.74
C ASN A 195 -22.11 -2.62 -10.78
N ILE A 196 -21.42 -1.59 -11.30
CA ILE A 196 -20.57 -0.71 -10.48
C ILE A 196 -21.41 0.31 -9.69
N LYS A 197 -21.05 0.56 -8.43
CA LYS A 197 -21.63 1.62 -7.59
C LYS A 197 -21.61 2.97 -8.31
N PRO A 198 -22.72 3.76 -8.27
CA PRO A 198 -22.72 5.11 -8.82
C PRO A 198 -21.53 5.94 -8.33
N GLY A 199 -20.89 6.68 -9.24
CA GLY A 199 -19.71 7.48 -8.95
C GLY A 199 -18.38 6.70 -8.84
N LYS A 200 -18.38 5.36 -8.84
CA LYS A 200 -17.15 4.54 -8.71
C LYS A 200 -16.56 4.03 -10.02
N ALA A 201 -17.10 4.43 -11.18
CA ALA A 201 -16.58 4.01 -12.49
C ALA A 201 -15.10 4.40 -12.72
N HIS A 202 -14.63 5.50 -12.13
CA HIS A 202 -13.24 5.96 -12.24
C HIS A 202 -12.23 5.00 -11.58
N GLN A 203 -12.68 4.13 -10.67
CA GLN A 203 -11.86 3.10 -10.01
C GLN A 203 -11.39 2.00 -10.98
N PHE A 204 -11.95 1.97 -12.20
CA PHE A 204 -11.64 1.03 -13.27
C PHE A 204 -10.96 1.71 -14.47
N ALA A 205 -10.44 2.93 -14.30
CA ALA A 205 -9.69 3.59 -15.36
C ALA A 205 -8.41 2.80 -15.68
N LYS A 206 -8.08 2.67 -16.98
CA LYS A 206 -6.80 2.09 -17.41
C LYS A 206 -5.71 3.15 -17.38
N TYR A 207 -4.49 2.73 -17.12
CA TYR A 207 -3.31 3.50 -17.47
C TYR A 207 -2.96 3.33 -18.94
N SER A 208 -2.33 4.34 -19.54
CA SER A 208 -1.79 4.20 -20.88
C SER A 208 -0.49 3.36 -20.88
N ALA A 209 -0.14 2.77 -22.02
CA ALA A 209 1.14 2.05 -22.20
C ALA A 209 2.39 2.96 -22.05
N ARG A 210 2.20 4.28 -21.94
CA ARG A 210 3.26 5.25 -21.62
C ARG A 210 3.48 5.38 -20.11
N GLU A 211 2.47 5.12 -19.31
CA GLU A 211 2.46 5.25 -17.84
C GLU A 211 2.79 3.94 -17.14
N VAL A 212 2.36 2.80 -17.70
CA VAL A 212 2.60 1.48 -17.11
C VAL A 212 3.33 0.57 -18.10
N THR A 213 3.91 -0.51 -17.56
CA THR A 213 4.55 -1.57 -18.33
C THR A 213 4.37 -2.89 -17.60
N ASP A 214 4.00 -3.92 -18.34
CA ASP A 214 3.96 -5.31 -17.86
C ASP A 214 5.36 -5.95 -17.87
N PHE A 215 6.38 -5.21 -18.33
CA PHE A 215 7.72 -5.71 -18.58
C PHE A 215 7.77 -6.92 -19.52
N GLY A 216 6.77 -7.13 -20.38
CA GLY A 216 6.66 -8.28 -21.28
C GLY A 216 6.34 -9.60 -20.55
N THR A 217 5.47 -9.58 -19.55
CA THR A 217 4.96 -10.79 -18.87
C THR A 217 3.55 -11.18 -19.31
N GLY A 218 2.85 -10.27 -20.00
CA GLY A 218 1.41 -10.32 -20.23
C GLY A 218 0.61 -10.15 -18.94
N TYR A 219 -0.71 -10.14 -19.10
CA TYR A 219 -1.69 -10.00 -18.02
C TYR A 219 -1.64 -11.16 -17.02
N ASP A 220 -1.88 -10.86 -15.76
CA ASP A 220 -1.84 -11.82 -14.66
C ASP A 220 -3.12 -11.82 -13.82
N TYR A 221 -4.08 -12.66 -14.20
CA TYR A 221 -5.29 -12.87 -13.40
C TYR A 221 -4.99 -13.22 -11.94
N SER A 222 -3.90 -13.96 -11.69
CA SER A 222 -3.50 -14.40 -10.36
C SER A 222 -2.70 -13.36 -9.57
N SER A 223 -2.51 -12.15 -10.10
CA SER A 223 -1.75 -11.10 -9.42
C SER A 223 -2.38 -10.77 -8.07
N ILE A 224 -1.54 -10.60 -7.04
CA ILE A 224 -2.00 -10.09 -5.75
C ILE A 224 -2.49 -8.63 -5.87
N MET A 225 -2.13 -7.95 -6.97
CA MET A 225 -2.54 -6.59 -7.32
C MET A 225 -3.81 -6.56 -8.17
N HIS A 226 -4.47 -7.69 -8.42
CA HIS A 226 -5.71 -7.72 -9.19
C HIS A 226 -6.91 -7.61 -8.25
N TYR A 227 -7.86 -6.70 -8.53
CA TYR A 227 -9.16 -6.64 -7.86
C TYR A 227 -9.93 -7.96 -7.84
N SER A 228 -10.86 -8.11 -6.89
CA SER A 228 -11.84 -9.19 -6.95
C SER A 228 -12.86 -8.99 -8.06
N LYS A 229 -13.65 -10.04 -8.31
CA LYS A 229 -14.75 -10.00 -9.29
C LYS A 229 -15.83 -9.00 -8.92
N THR A 230 -16.09 -8.80 -7.63
CA THR A 230 -17.18 -7.97 -7.09
C THR A 230 -16.71 -6.59 -6.64
N ALA A 231 -15.47 -6.19 -6.97
CA ALA A 231 -14.92 -4.90 -6.59
C ALA A 231 -15.90 -3.76 -6.93
N PHE A 232 -16.20 -2.90 -5.96
CA PHE A 232 -17.16 -1.79 -6.09
C PHE A 232 -18.54 -2.14 -6.64
N THR A 233 -19.01 -3.39 -6.47
CA THR A 233 -20.35 -3.82 -6.89
C THR A 233 -21.45 -3.10 -6.12
N LYS A 234 -22.57 -2.80 -6.79
CA LYS A 234 -23.77 -2.22 -6.16
C LYS A 234 -24.82 -3.26 -5.78
N ASN A 235 -24.70 -4.47 -6.31
CA ASN A 235 -25.72 -5.53 -6.25
C ASN A 235 -25.16 -6.91 -5.90
N GLY A 236 -23.86 -7.03 -5.60
CA GLY A 236 -23.21 -8.31 -5.31
C GLY A 236 -22.77 -9.08 -6.56
N GLU A 237 -23.16 -8.61 -7.75
CA GLU A 237 -22.80 -9.22 -9.03
C GLU A 237 -21.41 -8.78 -9.50
N ASP A 238 -20.80 -9.59 -10.37
CA ASP A 238 -19.47 -9.36 -10.93
C ASP A 238 -19.38 -8.01 -11.68
N THR A 239 -18.38 -7.21 -11.33
CA THR A 239 -17.97 -6.00 -12.05
C THR A 239 -16.77 -6.27 -12.98
N ILE A 240 -15.96 -7.30 -12.69
CA ILE A 240 -14.85 -7.75 -13.53
C ILE A 240 -15.07 -9.21 -13.92
N ILE A 241 -15.20 -9.46 -15.21
CA ILE A 241 -15.47 -10.78 -15.77
C ILE A 241 -14.28 -11.21 -16.65
N PRO A 242 -13.45 -12.17 -16.22
CA PRO A 242 -12.39 -12.73 -17.06
C PRO A 242 -12.94 -13.42 -18.30
N TYR A 243 -12.28 -13.26 -19.45
CA TYR A 243 -12.61 -14.03 -20.65
C TYR A 243 -12.15 -15.49 -20.55
N ASP A 244 -11.10 -15.77 -19.77
CA ASP A 244 -10.76 -17.12 -19.38
C ASP A 244 -11.67 -17.56 -18.22
N PRO A 245 -12.61 -18.50 -18.42
CA PRO A 245 -13.57 -18.89 -17.39
C PRO A 245 -12.91 -19.66 -16.23
N SER A 246 -11.68 -20.15 -16.41
CA SER A 246 -10.91 -20.82 -15.35
C SER A 246 -10.08 -19.86 -14.50
N ALA A 247 -10.01 -18.58 -14.87
CA ALA A 247 -9.21 -17.60 -14.17
C ALA A 247 -9.85 -17.22 -12.82
N GLU A 248 -9.05 -17.37 -11.75
CA GLU A 248 -9.35 -16.80 -10.45
C GLU A 248 -8.65 -15.44 -10.32
N ILE A 249 -9.43 -14.38 -10.04
CA ILE A 249 -8.96 -13.03 -9.78
C ILE A 249 -9.26 -12.62 -8.35
N GLY A 250 -8.49 -11.68 -7.78
CA GLY A 250 -8.72 -11.19 -6.42
C GLY A 250 -8.05 -11.98 -5.29
N GLN A 251 -7.22 -13.00 -5.60
CA GLN A 251 -6.59 -13.84 -4.59
C GLN A 251 -5.61 -13.09 -3.67
N ARG A 252 -5.60 -13.41 -2.36
CA ARG A 252 -4.66 -12.82 -1.37
C ARG A 252 -3.79 -13.82 -0.63
N ARG A 253 -3.60 -14.98 -1.24
CA ARG A 253 -2.88 -16.10 -0.64
C ARG A 253 -1.38 -16.02 -0.87
N MET A 254 -0.94 -15.37 -1.96
CA MET A 254 0.48 -15.25 -2.29
C MET A 254 0.75 -14.16 -3.34
N ILE A 255 2.00 -13.70 -3.41
CA ILE A 255 2.50 -12.93 -4.55
C ILE A 255 2.66 -13.89 -5.73
N SER A 256 2.15 -13.53 -6.91
CA SER A 256 2.18 -14.41 -8.06
C SER A 256 3.60 -14.56 -8.64
N LYS A 257 3.78 -15.57 -9.50
CA LYS A 257 5.03 -15.72 -10.25
C LYS A 257 5.29 -14.52 -11.17
N LYS A 258 4.25 -13.98 -11.82
CA LYS A 258 4.41 -12.85 -12.75
C LYS A 258 4.65 -11.54 -11.98
N ASP A 259 4.05 -11.35 -10.81
CA ASP A 259 4.36 -10.24 -9.90
C ASP A 259 5.87 -10.22 -9.56
N PHE A 260 6.44 -11.36 -9.17
CA PHE A 260 7.88 -11.45 -8.91
C PHE A 260 8.72 -11.18 -10.17
N ILE A 261 8.30 -11.65 -11.35
CA ILE A 261 9.03 -11.37 -12.59
C ILE A 261 9.01 -9.86 -12.88
N LYS A 262 7.85 -9.20 -12.79
CA LYS A 262 7.70 -7.74 -12.97
C LYS A 262 8.59 -6.99 -11.97
N LEU A 263 8.55 -7.37 -10.69
CA LEU A 263 9.32 -6.73 -9.62
C LEU A 263 10.82 -6.87 -9.86
N ASN A 264 11.26 -8.07 -10.21
CA ASN A 264 12.67 -8.36 -10.50
C ASN A 264 13.17 -7.65 -11.76
N ARG A 265 12.36 -7.55 -12.81
CA ARG A 265 12.70 -6.78 -14.03
C ARG A 265 12.79 -5.28 -13.73
N LYS A 266 11.82 -4.74 -12.98
CA LYS A 266 11.80 -3.32 -12.55
C LYS A 266 13.02 -2.93 -11.73
N TYR A 267 13.43 -3.77 -10.78
CA TYR A 267 14.59 -3.52 -9.90
C TYR A 267 15.90 -4.12 -10.42
N LYS A 268 15.90 -4.69 -11.63
CA LYS A 268 17.09 -5.31 -12.27
C LYS A 268 17.80 -6.30 -11.34
N CYS A 269 17.01 -7.11 -10.63
CA CYS A 269 17.53 -8.05 -9.66
C CYS A 269 18.48 -9.04 -10.34
N LYS A 270 19.66 -9.23 -9.75
CA LYS A 270 20.61 -10.25 -10.22
C LYS A 270 19.98 -11.62 -10.04
N LYS A 271 20.12 -12.49 -11.03
CA LYS A 271 19.71 -13.90 -10.89
C LYS A 271 20.41 -14.46 -9.66
N GLN A 272 19.64 -14.97 -8.69
CA GLN A 272 20.21 -15.73 -7.61
C GLN A 272 20.86 -16.96 -8.23
N LYS A 273 22.17 -17.15 -7.99
CA LYS A 273 22.85 -18.38 -8.38
C LYS A 273 22.16 -19.50 -7.59
N LYS A 274 21.54 -20.43 -8.32
CA LYS A 274 20.98 -21.66 -7.73
C LYS A 274 22.09 -22.48 -7.12
#